data_AF-A0A1H9KKT4-F1
#
_entry.id   AF-A0A1H9KKT4-F1
#
_cell.length_a   1.000
_cell.length_b   1.000
_cell.length_c   1.000
_cell.angle_alpha   90.00
_cell.angle_beta   90.00
_cell.angle_gamma   90.00
#
_symmetry.space_group_name_H-M   'P 1'
#
loop_
_entity.id
_entity.type
_entity.pdbx_description
1 polymer ?
#
loop_
_entity_poly.entity_id
_entity_poly.type
_entity_poly.pdbx_seq_one_letter_code
_entity_poly.pdbx_strand_id
1 'polypeptide(L)'
;MFANKPTTQKTVSGMALSRLAVIALGMCAMGMVNAQTNMDDEEKLRELERAIHAPSENTGAAKPKPARRTRAIVFDGEPEPQAAEPGNAAPTTSASAAMDCAALPPGTKTIGVDFAIQFNVGSATVSPASERTLNQIARILALSPDRCVIVEGHTDATGNYDRNIMLSRDRAGSVVNFISNRNGIDRKRLVPVGKGSSDSIQNLDPRDPRNRRVVFKVVTG
;
A
#
# COMPACT_ATOMS: atom_id res chain seq x y z
N MET A 1 -21.38 84.61 -23.80
CA MET A 1 -21.80 83.24 -23.41
C MET A 1 -21.12 82.89 -22.10
N PHE A 2 -21.93 82.64 -21.06
CA PHE A 2 -21.51 82.55 -19.67
C PHE A 2 -20.94 81.18 -19.32
N ALA A 3 -19.81 81.21 -18.61
CA ALA A 3 -19.22 80.07 -17.92
C ALA A 3 -20.12 79.65 -16.75
N ASN A 4 -20.32 78.35 -16.56
CA ASN A 4 -20.84 77.84 -15.31
C ASN A 4 -20.32 76.42 -15.02
N LYS A 5 -19.45 76.33 -14.03
CA LYS A 5 -19.57 75.32 -12.96
C LYS A 5 -19.69 76.11 -11.67
N PRO A 6 -20.56 75.68 -10.73
CA PRO A 6 -19.99 74.97 -9.58
C PRO A 6 -20.85 73.83 -9.02
N THR A 7 -20.14 73.00 -8.26
CA THR A 7 -20.50 71.80 -7.49
C THR A 7 -21.32 72.13 -6.24
N THR A 8 -22.34 71.34 -5.87
CA THR A 8 -22.65 71.03 -4.45
C THR A 8 -23.45 69.72 -4.26
N GLN A 9 -22.96 68.88 -3.33
CA GLN A 9 -23.63 67.78 -2.59
C GLN A 9 -24.90 68.28 -1.85
N LYS A 10 -25.88 67.53 -1.33
CA LYS A 10 -26.06 66.16 -0.78
C LYS A 10 -27.56 66.06 -0.39
N THR A 11 -28.23 64.88 -0.51
CA THR A 11 -29.03 64.22 0.56
C THR A 11 -29.79 62.94 0.11
N VAL A 12 -29.42 61.82 0.75
CA VAL A 12 -30.15 60.61 1.21
C VAL A 12 -31.54 60.23 0.67
N SER A 13 -31.62 59.00 0.13
CA SER A 13 -32.59 57.92 0.47
C SER A 13 -32.15 56.66 -0.29
N GLY A 14 -31.65 55.60 0.32
CA GLY A 14 -32.45 54.56 1.00
C GLY A 14 -32.19 53.21 0.30
N MET A 15 -31.49 52.31 0.98
CA MET A 15 -31.09 50.97 0.55
C MET A 15 -32.27 50.08 0.13
N ALA A 16 -32.15 49.39 -1.02
CA ALA A 16 -32.71 48.04 -1.21
C ALA A 16 -32.12 47.35 -2.46
N LEU A 17 -30.96 46.70 -2.32
CA LEU A 17 -30.52 45.64 -3.25
C LEU A 17 -30.05 44.46 -2.38
N SER A 18 -31.01 43.59 -2.05
CA SER A 18 -30.80 42.36 -1.30
C SER A 18 -30.11 41.32 -2.18
N ARG A 19 -28.85 41.05 -1.81
CA ARG A 19 -28.13 39.77 -1.81
C ARG A 19 -28.90 38.56 -2.39
N LEU A 20 -28.76 38.28 -3.69
CA LEU A 20 -29.07 36.95 -4.24
C LEU A 20 -28.32 36.71 -5.55
N ALA A 21 -26.99 36.52 -5.47
CA ALA A 21 -26.21 35.88 -6.55
C ALA A 21 -24.73 35.65 -6.15
N VAL A 22 -24.43 35.10 -4.97
CA VAL A 22 -23.05 34.63 -4.67
C VAL A 22 -23.06 33.40 -3.78
N ILE A 23 -23.82 32.35 -4.11
CA ILE A 23 -23.64 31.02 -3.51
C ILE A 23 -23.92 29.95 -4.57
N ALA A 24 -23.07 29.84 -5.60
CA ALA A 24 -23.10 28.70 -6.52
C ALA A 24 -21.73 28.36 -7.15
N LEU A 25 -20.62 28.90 -6.64
CA LEU A 25 -19.27 28.65 -7.17
C LEU A 25 -18.36 27.87 -6.21
N GLY A 26 -18.93 27.22 -5.18
CA GLY A 26 -18.17 26.51 -4.15
C GLY A 26 -18.18 24.98 -4.24
N MET A 27 -19.12 24.37 -4.99
CA MET A 27 -19.30 22.90 -5.00
C MET A 27 -18.68 22.17 -6.20
N CYS A 28 -18.12 22.89 -7.19
CA CYS A 28 -17.52 22.24 -8.36
C CYS A 28 -16.05 21.82 -8.14
N ALA A 29 -15.30 22.55 -7.30
CA ALA A 29 -13.87 22.29 -7.10
C ALA A 29 -13.59 21.00 -6.30
N MET A 30 -14.39 20.68 -5.27
CA MET A 30 -14.20 19.43 -4.50
C MET A 30 -14.50 18.17 -5.32
N GLY A 31 -15.45 18.22 -6.26
CA GLY A 31 -15.78 17.07 -7.12
C GLY A 31 -14.67 16.74 -8.10
N MET A 32 -13.96 17.75 -8.61
CA MET A 32 -12.86 17.58 -9.57
C MET A 32 -11.59 17.02 -8.93
N VAL A 33 -11.28 17.39 -7.68
CA VAL A 33 -10.10 16.86 -6.97
C VAL A 33 -10.27 15.37 -6.66
N ASN A 34 -11.45 14.95 -6.19
CA ASN A 34 -11.71 13.52 -5.95
C ASN A 34 -11.70 12.68 -7.22
N ALA A 35 -12.20 13.21 -8.35
CA ALA A 35 -12.17 12.49 -9.62
C ALA A 35 -10.74 12.29 -10.14
N GLN A 36 -9.87 13.30 -10.01
CA GLN A 36 -8.49 13.22 -10.46
C GLN A 36 -7.68 12.21 -9.65
N THR A 37 -7.79 12.23 -8.31
CA THR A 37 -7.10 11.25 -7.45
C THR A 37 -7.53 9.81 -7.71
N ASN A 38 -8.80 9.60 -8.10
CA ASN A 38 -9.29 8.26 -8.46
C ASN A 38 -8.70 7.76 -9.78
N MET A 39 -8.54 8.62 -10.79
CA MET A 39 -7.92 8.26 -12.07
C MET A 39 -6.43 7.91 -11.88
N ASP A 40 -5.72 8.71 -11.08
CA ASP A 40 -4.31 8.48 -10.76
C ASP A 40 -4.13 7.18 -9.97
N ASP A 41 -5.03 6.89 -9.02
CA ASP A 41 -5.04 5.63 -8.27
C ASP A 41 -5.33 4.42 -9.19
N GLU A 42 -6.23 4.53 -10.18
CA GLU A 42 -6.51 3.44 -11.12
C GLU A 42 -5.31 3.09 -12.00
N GLU A 43 -4.55 4.08 -12.47
CA GLU A 43 -3.32 3.84 -13.23
C GLU A 43 -2.28 3.13 -12.36
N LYS A 44 -2.10 3.60 -11.12
CA LYS A 44 -1.19 2.99 -10.14
C LYS A 44 -1.61 1.57 -9.76
N LEU A 45 -2.91 1.30 -9.65
CA LEU A 45 -3.41 -0.06 -9.45
C LEU A 45 -3.04 -0.98 -10.62
N ARG A 46 -3.14 -0.50 -11.87
CA ARG A 46 -2.68 -1.26 -13.05
C ARG A 46 -1.17 -1.47 -13.05
N GLU A 47 -0.40 -0.50 -12.57
CA GLU A 47 1.04 -0.64 -12.40
C GLU A 47 1.38 -1.70 -11.33
N LEU A 48 0.69 -1.69 -10.19
CA LEU A 48 0.86 -2.69 -9.15
C LEU A 48 0.50 -4.10 -9.66
N GLU A 49 -0.57 -4.21 -10.43
CA GLU A 49 -0.96 -5.48 -11.05
C GLU A 49 0.10 -5.98 -12.04
N ARG A 50 0.67 -5.08 -12.86
CA ARG A 50 1.80 -5.41 -13.73
C ARG A 50 3.04 -5.83 -12.92
N ALA A 51 3.32 -5.16 -11.80
CA ALA A 51 4.45 -5.49 -10.92
C ALA A 51 4.30 -6.88 -10.29
N ILE A 52 3.09 -7.23 -9.85
CA ILE A 52 2.75 -8.54 -9.28
C ILE A 52 2.92 -9.68 -10.33
N HIS A 53 2.54 -9.43 -11.58
CA HIS A 53 2.66 -10.39 -12.67
C HIS A 53 4.00 -10.34 -13.41
N ALA A 54 4.91 -9.44 -13.05
CA ALA A 54 6.21 -9.35 -13.69
C ALA A 54 6.96 -10.69 -13.57
N PRO A 55 7.58 -11.18 -14.65
CA PRO A 55 8.33 -12.42 -14.60
C PRO A 55 9.40 -12.33 -13.50
N SER A 56 9.39 -13.29 -12.57
CA SER A 56 10.55 -13.45 -11.68
C SER A 56 11.72 -13.81 -12.57
N GLU A 57 12.74 -12.98 -12.66
CA GLU A 57 14.00 -13.34 -13.31
C GLU A 57 14.76 -14.36 -12.45
N ASN A 58 14.12 -15.47 -12.10
CA ASN A 58 14.79 -16.63 -11.56
C ASN A 58 15.27 -17.49 -12.74
N THR A 59 16.24 -16.96 -13.49
CA THR A 59 16.97 -17.77 -14.47
C THR A 59 17.99 -18.62 -13.71
N GLY A 60 17.57 -19.81 -13.27
CA GLY A 60 18.49 -20.87 -12.86
C GLY A 60 18.27 -21.44 -11.46
N ALA A 61 17.14 -22.09 -11.22
CA ALA A 61 17.05 -23.13 -10.19
C ALA A 61 16.55 -24.42 -10.83
N ALA A 62 17.50 -25.31 -11.12
CA ALA A 62 17.26 -26.66 -11.58
C ALA A 62 16.20 -27.36 -10.72
N LYS A 63 15.20 -27.96 -11.36
CA LYS A 63 14.31 -28.93 -10.72
C LYS A 63 15.18 -29.96 -9.97
N PRO A 64 14.98 -30.20 -8.66
CA PRO A 64 15.66 -31.32 -8.02
C PRO A 64 15.14 -32.61 -8.68
N LYS A 65 16.04 -33.29 -9.40
CA LYS A 65 15.85 -34.63 -9.94
C LYS A 65 15.49 -35.56 -8.76
N PRO A 66 14.41 -36.35 -8.83
CA PRO A 66 14.03 -37.21 -7.72
C PRO A 66 15.14 -38.23 -7.46
N ALA A 67 15.70 -38.20 -6.26
CA ALA A 67 16.69 -39.17 -5.80
C ALA A 67 16.04 -40.56 -5.75
N ARG A 68 16.54 -41.49 -6.57
CA ARG A 68 16.22 -42.92 -6.49
C ARG A 68 16.60 -43.43 -5.09
N ARG A 69 15.62 -43.92 -4.33
CA ARG A 69 15.88 -44.72 -3.13
C ARG A 69 16.31 -46.12 -3.54
N THR A 70 17.58 -46.44 -3.29
CA THR A 70 18.12 -47.80 -3.41
C THR A 70 17.53 -48.67 -2.29
N ARG A 71 17.02 -49.85 -2.65
CA ARG A 71 16.53 -50.87 -1.70
C ARG A 71 17.70 -51.40 -0.86
N ALA A 72 17.54 -51.43 0.45
CA ALA A 72 18.38 -52.22 1.34
C ALA A 72 17.51 -53.24 2.10
N ILE A 73 17.67 -54.49 1.66
CA ILE A 73 17.80 -55.77 2.36
C ILE A 73 16.89 -56.08 3.57
N VAL A 74 16.20 -57.22 3.40
CA VAL A 74 15.35 -58.02 4.29
C VAL A 74 16.11 -58.51 5.53
N PHE A 75 15.45 -58.50 6.69
CA PHE A 75 15.72 -59.48 7.75
C PHE A 75 14.38 -59.92 8.36
N ASP A 76 14.11 -61.22 8.23
CA ASP A 76 12.88 -61.91 8.63
C ASP A 76 12.76 -62.06 10.15
N GLY A 77 11.55 -61.86 10.66
CA GLY A 77 11.17 -62.11 12.05
C GLY A 77 9.72 -61.69 12.33
N GLU A 78 8.77 -62.59 12.05
CA GLU A 78 7.32 -62.47 12.28
C GLU A 78 6.85 -63.59 13.26
N PRO A 79 5.61 -63.59 13.78
CA PRO A 79 4.79 -62.50 14.34
C PRO A 79 4.06 -62.91 15.66
N GLU A 80 3.34 -62.00 16.32
CA GLU A 80 1.94 -62.23 16.82
C GLU A 80 1.35 -60.97 17.51
N PRO A 81 0.00 -60.84 17.64
CA PRO A 81 -0.72 -59.71 17.06
C PRO A 81 -1.56 -58.90 18.07
N GLN A 82 -1.84 -57.63 17.75
CA GLN A 82 -3.07 -56.98 18.19
C GLN A 82 -3.46 -55.82 17.26
N ALA A 83 -4.68 -55.94 16.75
CA ALA A 83 -5.31 -55.12 15.72
C ALA A 83 -5.96 -53.86 16.29
N ALA A 84 -5.85 -52.73 15.57
CA ALA A 84 -6.95 -52.07 14.83
C ALA A 84 -6.67 -50.55 14.63
N GLU A 85 -6.67 -50.15 13.36
CA GLU A 85 -6.38 -48.82 12.77
C GLU A 85 -7.61 -47.86 12.78
N PRO A 86 -7.69 -46.70 12.08
CA PRO A 86 -6.68 -45.92 11.33
C PRO A 86 -6.71 -44.40 11.61
N GLY A 87 -5.54 -43.75 11.60
CA GLY A 87 -5.41 -42.31 11.92
C GLY A 87 -4.38 -41.58 11.09
N ASN A 88 -4.53 -41.68 9.77
CA ASN A 88 -4.04 -40.76 8.75
C ASN A 88 -2.57 -40.27 8.84
N ALA A 89 -1.73 -40.93 8.05
CA ALA A 89 -0.60 -40.38 7.32
C ALA A 89 -0.21 -38.92 7.64
N ALA A 90 0.99 -38.75 8.21
CA ALA A 90 1.77 -37.58 7.87
C ALA A 90 2.15 -37.66 6.38
N PRO A 91 1.99 -36.55 5.64
CA PRO A 91 3.05 -36.08 4.79
C PRO A 91 3.56 -34.78 5.41
N THR A 92 4.67 -34.81 6.15
CA THR A 92 5.95 -34.34 5.61
C THR A 92 5.85 -33.58 4.28
N THR A 93 6.16 -32.28 4.38
CA THR A 93 6.82 -31.47 3.36
C THR A 93 6.21 -31.46 1.96
N SER A 94 5.27 -30.52 1.78
CA SER A 94 5.20 -29.72 0.56
C SER A 94 4.79 -28.29 0.91
N ALA A 95 5.50 -27.66 1.84
CA ALA A 95 5.64 -26.22 1.79
C ALA A 95 6.49 -25.93 0.56
N SER A 96 5.84 -25.40 -0.50
CA SER A 96 6.53 -24.51 -1.43
C SER A 96 7.48 -23.65 -0.61
N ALA A 97 8.76 -23.58 -0.98
CA ALA A 97 9.76 -22.81 -0.26
C ALA A 97 9.20 -21.40 0.02
N ALA A 98 8.63 -21.23 1.21
CA ALA A 98 7.98 -19.98 1.58
C ALA A 98 9.14 -19.03 1.78
N MET A 99 9.34 -18.12 0.83
CA MET A 99 10.33 -17.05 0.99
C MET A 99 10.05 -16.39 2.33
N ASP A 100 11.06 -16.35 3.19
CA ASP A 100 10.99 -15.56 4.41
C ASP A 100 11.09 -14.09 4.01
N CYS A 101 9.93 -13.47 3.77
CA CYS A 101 9.88 -12.09 3.32
C CYS A 101 10.49 -11.12 4.35
N ALA A 102 10.53 -11.50 5.64
CA ALA A 102 11.18 -10.68 6.67
C ALA A 102 12.72 -10.72 6.57
N ALA A 103 13.28 -11.75 5.94
CA ALA A 103 14.72 -11.97 5.79
C ALA A 103 15.22 -11.78 4.34
N LEU A 104 14.59 -10.90 3.56
CA LEU A 104 15.02 -10.60 2.20
C LEU A 104 16.46 -10.05 2.19
N PRO A 105 17.34 -10.56 1.30
CA PRO A 105 18.70 -10.07 1.21
C PRO A 105 18.76 -8.60 0.75
N PRO A 106 19.79 -7.85 1.14
CA PRO A 106 20.00 -6.51 0.59
C PRO A 106 20.19 -6.58 -0.92
N GLY A 107 19.59 -5.65 -1.66
CA GLY A 107 19.70 -5.60 -3.12
C GLY A 107 18.67 -6.48 -3.87
N THR A 108 17.72 -7.11 -3.18
CA THR A 108 16.57 -7.73 -3.83
C THR A 108 15.88 -6.74 -4.78
N LYS A 109 15.69 -7.16 -6.02
CA LYS A 109 14.98 -6.35 -7.03
C LYS A 109 13.52 -6.19 -6.60
N THR A 110 13.04 -4.95 -6.59
CA THR A 110 11.64 -4.64 -6.30
C THR A 110 11.08 -3.64 -7.28
N ILE A 111 9.81 -3.79 -7.63
CA ILE A 111 9.04 -2.79 -8.36
C ILE A 111 8.13 -2.07 -7.37
N GLY A 112 8.31 -0.76 -7.21
CA GLY A 112 7.61 0.05 -6.22
C GLY A 112 6.55 0.95 -6.82
N VAL A 113 5.34 0.93 -6.26
CA VAL A 113 4.23 1.82 -6.62
C VAL A 113 3.78 2.60 -5.40
N ASP A 114 3.74 3.93 -5.49
CA ASP A 114 3.34 4.80 -4.38
C ASP A 114 1.85 5.13 -4.40
N PHE A 115 1.21 5.16 -3.23
CA PHE A 115 -0.19 5.54 -3.06
C PHE A 115 -0.33 6.60 -1.96
N ALA A 116 -1.26 7.53 -2.17
CA ALA A 116 -1.62 8.56 -1.20
C ALA A 116 -2.59 7.98 -0.15
N ILE A 117 -2.05 7.22 0.81
CA ILE A 117 -2.84 6.64 1.90
C ILE A 117 -3.01 7.64 3.03
N GLN A 118 -4.27 7.92 3.38
CA GLN A 118 -4.65 8.85 4.43
C GLN A 118 -4.83 8.12 5.76
N PHE A 119 -4.43 8.82 6.83
CA PHE A 119 -4.55 8.36 8.21
C PHE A 119 -5.26 9.42 9.04
N ASN A 120 -5.92 9.00 10.12
CA ASN A 120 -6.49 9.93 11.07
C ASN A 120 -5.41 10.83 11.68
N VAL A 121 -5.78 12.07 12.03
CA VAL A 121 -4.84 13.08 12.53
C VAL A 121 -4.08 12.56 13.74
N GLY A 122 -2.74 12.66 13.70
CA GLY A 122 -1.87 12.20 14.78
C GLY A 122 -1.84 10.68 15.01
N SER A 123 -2.44 9.89 14.13
CA SER A 123 -2.58 8.45 14.29
C SER A 123 -2.00 7.65 13.11
N ALA A 124 -1.83 6.35 13.34
CA ALA A 124 -1.58 5.33 12.32
C ALA A 124 -2.88 4.62 11.88
N THR A 125 -4.05 5.03 12.36
CA THR A 125 -5.34 4.50 11.91
C THR A 125 -5.64 4.93 10.49
N VAL A 126 -5.86 3.97 9.58
CA VAL A 126 -6.27 4.22 8.20
C VAL A 126 -7.60 4.97 8.17
N SER A 127 -7.68 6.00 7.33
CA SER A 127 -8.93 6.76 7.12
C SER A 127 -9.89 5.98 6.21
N PRO A 128 -11.23 6.08 6.42
CA PRO A 128 -12.23 5.51 5.53
C PRO A 128 -12.06 5.91 4.05
N ALA A 129 -11.52 7.11 3.80
CA ALA A 129 -11.26 7.59 2.44
C ALA A 129 -10.27 6.71 1.67
N SER A 130 -9.32 6.07 2.35
CA SER A 130 -8.30 5.22 1.73
C SER A 130 -8.64 3.73 1.79
N GLU A 131 -9.71 3.34 2.49
CA GLU A 131 -10.10 1.92 2.58
C GLU A 131 -10.45 1.34 1.20
N ARG A 132 -11.10 2.13 0.32
CA ARG A 132 -11.44 1.67 -1.04
C ARG A 132 -10.18 1.30 -1.83
N THR A 133 -9.20 2.19 -1.88
CA THR A 133 -7.92 1.96 -2.58
C THR A 133 -7.17 0.79 -1.96
N LEU A 134 -7.10 0.70 -0.63
CA LEU A 134 -6.45 -0.42 0.06
C LEU A 134 -7.13 -1.76 -0.20
N ASN A 135 -8.47 -1.80 -0.32
CA ASN A 135 -9.19 -3.01 -0.71
C ASN A 135 -8.89 -3.41 -2.15
N GLN A 136 -8.71 -2.46 -3.07
CA GLN A 136 -8.29 -2.75 -4.45
C GLN A 136 -6.86 -3.30 -4.49
N ILE A 137 -5.92 -2.66 -3.77
CA ILE A 137 -4.55 -3.13 -3.61
C ILE A 137 -4.55 -4.57 -3.07
N ALA A 138 -5.30 -4.83 -1.99
CA ALA A 138 -5.37 -6.14 -1.37
C ALA A 138 -5.91 -7.22 -2.33
N ARG A 139 -6.90 -6.89 -3.18
CA ARG A 139 -7.37 -7.80 -4.24
C ARG A 139 -6.28 -8.13 -5.25
N ILE A 140 -5.49 -7.14 -5.67
CA ILE A 140 -4.38 -7.33 -6.61
C ILE A 140 -3.28 -8.20 -5.97
N LEU A 141 -2.91 -7.93 -4.72
CA LEU A 141 -1.89 -8.71 -3.99
C LEU A 141 -2.31 -10.17 -3.75
N ALA A 142 -3.61 -10.45 -3.74
CA ALA A 142 -4.15 -11.80 -3.62
C ALA A 142 -3.99 -12.64 -4.91
N LEU A 143 -3.78 -12.00 -6.07
CA LEU A 143 -3.62 -12.69 -7.35
C LEU A 143 -2.31 -13.50 -7.46
N SER A 144 -1.28 -13.15 -6.69
CA SER A 144 -0.01 -13.89 -6.65
C SER A 144 0.41 -14.18 -5.21
N PRO A 145 -0.11 -15.27 -4.61
CA PRO A 145 0.08 -15.60 -3.19
C PRO A 145 1.51 -15.97 -2.81
N ASP A 146 2.38 -16.18 -3.80
CA ASP A 146 3.79 -16.53 -3.70
C ASP A 146 4.73 -15.32 -3.61
N ARG A 147 4.22 -14.09 -3.81
CA ARG A 147 5.04 -12.87 -3.81
C ARG A 147 5.16 -12.24 -2.42
N CYS A 148 6.39 -11.84 -2.09
CA CYS A 148 6.70 -10.93 -0.97
C CYS A 148 6.45 -9.48 -1.37
N VAL A 149 5.91 -8.69 -0.44
CA VAL A 149 5.63 -7.27 -0.64
C VAL A 149 6.17 -6.48 0.54
N ILE A 150 7.02 -5.50 0.26
CA ILE A 150 7.49 -4.52 1.24
C ILE A 150 6.54 -3.32 1.20
N VAL A 151 6.01 -2.94 2.35
CA VAL A 151 5.12 -1.79 2.52
C VAL A 151 5.91 -0.70 3.23
N GLU A 152 6.32 0.33 2.49
CA GLU A 152 7.09 1.44 3.04
C GLU A 152 6.20 2.63 3.39
N GLY A 153 6.23 3.05 4.65
CA GLY A 153 5.62 4.30 5.07
C GLY A 153 6.60 5.47 4.94
N HIS A 154 6.12 6.59 4.44
CA HIS A 154 6.90 7.84 4.30
C HIS A 154 6.18 9.01 4.96
N THR A 155 6.93 9.99 5.43
CA THR A 155 6.44 11.27 5.94
C THR A 155 7.06 12.42 5.15
N ASP A 156 6.47 13.60 5.26
CA ASP A 156 7.20 14.83 4.94
C ASP A 156 8.30 15.11 5.99
N ALA A 157 9.21 16.02 5.66
CA ALA A 157 10.35 16.42 6.51
C ALA A 157 9.98 17.38 7.64
N THR A 158 8.69 17.56 7.93
CA THR A 158 8.25 18.42 9.04
C THR A 158 8.39 17.69 10.37
N GLY A 159 8.81 18.41 11.41
CA GLY A 159 8.89 17.88 12.77
C GLY A 159 10.19 17.13 13.05
N ASN A 160 10.14 16.19 13.99
CA ASN A 160 11.31 15.46 14.47
C ASN A 160 11.53 14.17 13.65
N TYR A 161 12.78 13.93 13.26
CA TYR A 161 13.17 12.78 12.44
C TYR A 161 12.83 11.42 13.07
N ASP A 162 13.19 11.20 14.34
CA ASP A 162 12.95 9.92 15.02
C ASP A 162 11.45 9.64 15.18
N ARG A 163 10.67 10.68 15.47
CA ARG A 163 9.20 10.59 15.50
C ARG A 163 8.64 10.23 14.13
N ASN A 164 9.18 10.81 13.06
CA ASN A 164 8.76 10.50 11.69
C ASN A 164 9.10 9.05 11.31
N ILE A 165 10.25 8.53 11.73
CA ILE A 165 10.62 7.12 11.54
C ILE A 165 9.60 6.21 12.25
N MET A 166 9.31 6.43 13.53
CA MET A 166 8.33 5.63 14.27
C MET A 166 6.93 5.71 13.64
N LEU A 167 6.45 6.93 13.37
CA LEU A 167 5.12 7.15 12.79
C LEU A 167 4.97 6.49 11.42
N SER A 168 5.99 6.57 10.57
CA SER A 168 5.98 5.93 9.26
C SER A 168 5.94 4.40 9.35
N ARG A 169 6.68 3.82 10.31
CA ARG A 169 6.68 2.38 10.58
C ARG A 169 5.31 1.91 11.08
N ASP A 170 4.71 2.66 12.00
CA ASP A 170 3.41 2.31 12.58
C ASP A 170 2.30 2.40 11.52
N ARG A 171 2.35 3.41 10.64
CA ARG A 171 1.45 3.54 9.48
C ARG A 171 1.59 2.37 8.50
N ALA A 172 2.82 1.99 8.16
CA ALA A 172 3.07 0.81 7.33
C ALA A 172 2.50 -0.46 7.99
N GLY A 173 2.71 -0.63 9.30
CA GLY A 173 2.13 -1.72 10.08
C GLY A 173 0.60 -1.76 10.04
N SER A 174 -0.06 -0.61 10.18
CA SER A 174 -1.52 -0.52 10.06
C SER A 174 -2.04 -0.90 8.68
N VAL A 175 -1.34 -0.50 7.62
CA VAL A 175 -1.68 -0.89 6.24
C VAL A 175 -1.53 -2.39 6.04
N VAL A 176 -0.44 -2.98 6.53
CA VAL A 176 -0.23 -4.43 6.50
C VAL A 176 -1.34 -5.18 7.23
N ASN A 177 -1.69 -4.72 8.43
CA ASN A 177 -2.77 -5.31 9.22
C ASN A 177 -4.13 -5.19 8.50
N PHE A 178 -4.41 -4.04 7.89
CA PHE A 178 -5.64 -3.82 7.13
C PHE A 178 -5.76 -4.83 5.97
N ILE A 179 -4.71 -4.95 5.17
CA ILE A 179 -4.67 -5.84 3.99
C ILE A 179 -4.78 -7.31 4.42
N SER A 180 -4.03 -7.72 5.45
CA SER A 180 -4.05 -9.09 5.97
C SER A 180 -5.44 -9.48 6.49
N ASN A 181 -6.09 -8.59 7.26
CA ASN A 181 -7.39 -8.87 7.87
C ASN A 181 -8.54 -8.89 6.86
N ARG A 182 -8.51 -8.04 5.82
CA ARG A 182 -9.63 -7.91 4.87
C ARG A 182 -9.64 -8.96 3.76
N ASN A 183 -8.47 -9.42 3.33
CA ASN A 183 -8.33 -10.27 2.14
C ASN A 183 -7.66 -11.61 2.42
N GLY A 184 -7.38 -11.93 3.69
CA GLY A 184 -6.78 -13.21 4.08
C GLY A 184 -5.35 -13.39 3.57
N ILE A 185 -4.67 -12.30 3.21
CA ILE A 185 -3.26 -12.33 2.82
C ILE A 185 -2.44 -12.67 4.07
N ASP A 186 -1.60 -13.69 3.98
CA ASP A 186 -0.69 -14.05 5.07
C ASP A 186 0.20 -12.85 5.40
N ARG A 187 0.15 -12.41 6.66
CA ARG A 187 0.94 -11.30 7.18
C ARG A 187 2.44 -11.53 6.97
N LYS A 188 2.91 -12.77 6.93
CA LYS A 188 4.32 -13.11 6.67
C LYS A 188 4.79 -12.65 5.29
N ARG A 189 3.89 -12.45 4.34
CA ARG A 189 4.20 -11.96 2.99
C ARG A 189 4.40 -10.45 2.93
N LEU A 190 3.98 -9.74 3.97
CA LEU A 190 3.91 -8.28 4.00
C LEU A 190 4.92 -7.74 5.01
N VAL A 191 5.88 -6.96 4.54
CA VAL A 191 6.99 -6.44 5.35
C VAL A 191 6.81 -4.94 5.57
N PRO A 192 6.34 -4.49 6.76
CA PRO A 192 6.21 -3.06 7.02
C PRO A 192 7.59 -2.43 7.31
N VAL A 193 7.90 -1.35 6.60
CA VAL A 193 9.14 -0.58 6.76
C VAL A 193 8.82 0.90 6.95
N GLY A 194 9.42 1.54 7.95
CA GLY A 194 9.31 2.99 8.15
C GLY A 194 10.50 3.71 7.56
N LYS A 195 10.27 4.59 6.57
CA LYS A 195 11.31 5.42 5.94
C LYS A 195 11.36 6.84 6.50
N GLY A 196 10.37 7.24 7.30
CA GLY A 196 10.26 8.61 7.81
C GLY A 196 10.34 9.61 6.66
N SER A 197 11.18 10.62 6.81
CA SER A 197 11.44 11.67 5.80
C SER A 197 12.70 11.43 4.97
N SER A 198 13.35 10.26 5.12
CA SER A 198 14.65 9.98 4.49
C SER A 198 14.61 9.83 2.97
N ASP A 199 13.43 9.59 2.41
CA ASP A 199 13.24 9.26 1.00
C ASP A 199 12.09 10.08 0.39
N SER A 200 12.36 11.39 0.27
CA SER A 200 11.45 12.36 -0.35
C SER A 200 11.37 12.14 -1.86
N ILE A 201 10.22 12.43 -2.45
CA ILE A 201 10.04 12.34 -3.92
C ILE A 201 11.03 13.30 -4.59
N GLN A 202 11.71 12.82 -5.62
CA GLN A 202 12.66 13.62 -6.38
C GLN A 202 12.00 14.88 -6.94
N ASN A 203 12.73 15.99 -6.91
CA ASN A 203 12.28 17.31 -7.38
C ASN A 203 11.06 17.88 -6.63
N LEU A 204 10.70 17.33 -5.48
CA LEU A 204 9.75 17.94 -4.54
C LEU A 204 10.48 18.52 -3.34
N ASP A 205 9.89 19.56 -2.74
CA ASP A 205 10.33 20.03 -1.43
C ASP A 205 10.17 18.87 -0.42
N PRO A 206 11.15 18.58 0.45
CA PRO A 206 11.03 17.54 1.48
C PRO A 206 9.81 17.72 2.39
N ARG A 207 9.31 18.94 2.57
CA ARG A 207 8.11 19.26 3.35
C ARG A 207 6.80 19.16 2.57
N ASP A 208 6.86 18.85 1.26
CA ASP A 208 5.67 18.73 0.44
C ASP A 208 4.73 17.63 0.98
N PRO A 209 3.42 17.90 1.11
CA PRO A 209 2.46 16.93 1.63
C PRO A 209 2.39 15.63 0.82
N ARG A 210 2.78 15.64 -0.47
CA ARG A 210 2.85 14.43 -1.32
C ARG A 210 3.89 13.42 -0.84
N ASN A 211 4.86 13.83 -0.02
CA ASN A 211 5.82 12.90 0.60
C ASN A 211 5.17 12.00 1.66
N ARG A 212 3.99 12.36 2.18
CA ARG A 212 3.17 11.51 3.06
C ARG A 212 2.46 10.44 2.23
N ARG A 213 3.18 9.37 1.92
CA ARG A 213 2.73 8.29 1.03
C ARG A 213 3.07 6.92 1.61
N VAL A 214 2.47 5.88 1.02
CA VAL A 214 2.85 4.49 1.26
C VAL A 214 3.27 3.88 -0.06
N VAL A 215 4.42 3.21 -0.09
CA VAL A 215 4.95 2.56 -1.30
C VAL A 215 4.84 1.06 -1.14
N PHE A 216 4.25 0.39 -2.12
CA PHE A 216 4.18 -1.06 -2.22
C PHE A 216 5.27 -1.53 -3.16
N LYS A 217 6.29 -2.16 -2.60
CA LYS A 217 7.42 -2.74 -3.32
C LYS A 217 7.22 -4.23 -3.46
N VAL A 218 6.89 -4.68 -4.66
CA VAL A 218 6.74 -6.09 -5.00
C VAL A 218 8.12 -6.68 -5.29
N VAL A 219 8.46 -7.79 -4.63
CA VAL A 219 9.72 -8.49 -4.87
C VAL A 219 9.66 -9.25 -6.18
N THR A 220 10.59 -8.93 -7.09
CA THR A 220 10.73 -9.57 -8.41
C THR A 220 12.10 -10.23 -8.48
N GLY A 221 12.23 -11.41 -7.89
CA GLY A 221 13.49 -12.16 -7.76
C GLY A 221 13.19 -13.58 -7.32
#